data_AF-A0AA42LS99-F1
#
_entry.id   AF-A0AA42LS99-F1
#
_cell.length_a   1.000
_cell.length_b   1.000
_cell.length_c   1.000
_cell.angle_alpha   90.00
_cell.angle_beta   90.00
_cell.angle_gamma   90.00
#
_symmetry.space_group_name_H-M   'P 1'
#
loop_
_entity.id
_entity.type
_entity.pdbx_description
1 polymer ?
#
loop_
_entity_poly.entity_id
_entity_poly.type
_entity_poly.pdbx_seq_one_letter_code
_entity_poly.pdbx_strand_id
1 'polypeptide(L)'
;MKRDKTFNRQLTVMDHKSAALSGIGAPGRRSPALNAIAALLTLSMACSAFADDLGNYGRSWEIEEQDGVEQMKDKLREMERTGELKRRQEQYRDEYIDSIENPAPIPGISTAAEDRVRTFDPTKTFTETVYDENGAIMVPAGVSVNPLDFATWSKRLLFIDARDDRQVELARIHRDAAPADKVILVGGSYMELMRKWGTRVYFDLGGAVTTRFGIDRVPALVSQQGKVLEIREIGMPPDEADEVGK
;
A
#
# COMPACT_ATOMS: atom_id res chain seq x y z
N MET A 1 -22.24 -16.39 -3.97
CA MET A 1 -23.60 -16.58 -4.51
C MET A 1 -23.47 -16.82 -6.01
N LYS A 2 -23.67 -18.08 -6.44
CA LYS A 2 -23.41 -18.56 -7.81
C LYS A 2 -24.49 -18.01 -8.76
N ARG A 3 -24.05 -17.48 -9.91
CA ARG A 3 -24.90 -17.19 -11.07
C ARG A 3 -25.17 -18.51 -11.78
N ASP A 4 -26.43 -18.95 -11.75
CA ASP A 4 -26.85 -20.14 -12.47
C ASP A 4 -27.35 -19.76 -13.86
N LYS A 5 -26.57 -20.16 -14.87
CA LYS A 5 -26.94 -20.20 -16.28
C LYS A 5 -27.02 -21.67 -16.64
N THR A 6 -28.21 -22.23 -16.81
CA THR A 6 -28.46 -23.35 -17.75
C THR A 6 -29.93 -23.76 -17.72
N PHE A 7 -30.63 -23.57 -18.83
CA PHE A 7 -31.47 -24.55 -19.55
C PHE A 7 -32.14 -23.78 -20.70
N ASN A 8 -31.71 -23.85 -21.97
CA ASN A 8 -31.74 -25.02 -22.87
C ASN A 8 -33.16 -25.64 -22.87
N ARG A 9 -33.84 -25.94 -23.97
CA ARG A 9 -33.47 -26.11 -25.37
C ARG A 9 -34.79 -26.19 -26.15
N GLN A 10 -34.70 -25.80 -27.40
CA GLN A 10 -35.60 -26.07 -28.51
C GLN A 10 -36.48 -27.33 -28.37
N LEU A 11 -37.76 -27.21 -28.71
CA LEU A 11 -38.46 -28.26 -29.46
C LEU A 11 -38.92 -27.70 -30.80
N THR A 12 -38.26 -28.24 -31.81
CA THR A 12 -38.44 -28.07 -33.24
C THR A 12 -39.50 -29.10 -33.68
N VAL A 13 -40.51 -28.61 -34.40
CA VAL A 13 -41.15 -29.25 -35.57
C VAL A 13 -41.83 -30.62 -35.34
N MET A 14 -43.16 -30.62 -35.40
CA MET A 14 -43.89 -31.69 -36.08
C MET A 14 -44.39 -31.16 -37.42
N ASP A 15 -43.64 -31.58 -38.44
CA ASP A 15 -43.97 -31.63 -39.84
C ASP A 15 -45.07 -32.67 -40.04
N HIS A 16 -46.19 -32.26 -40.62
CA HIS A 16 -47.06 -33.18 -41.36
C HIS A 16 -47.21 -32.65 -42.78
N LYS A 17 -46.32 -33.16 -43.64
CA LYS A 17 -46.55 -33.37 -45.07
C LYS A 17 -48.03 -33.69 -45.34
N SER A 18 -48.65 -32.94 -46.24
CA SER A 18 -49.76 -33.45 -47.03
C SER A 18 -49.49 -33.18 -48.50
N ALA A 19 -49.32 -34.28 -49.21
CA ALA A 19 -49.21 -34.35 -50.65
C ALA A 19 -50.57 -34.07 -51.32
N ALA A 20 -50.48 -33.37 -52.45
CA ALA A 20 -51.12 -33.63 -53.74
C ALA A 20 -52.57 -34.16 -53.83
N LEU A 21 -53.35 -33.33 -54.54
CA LEU A 21 -54.23 -33.65 -55.68
C LEU A 21 -55.64 -34.22 -55.46
N SER A 22 -56.59 -33.34 -55.84
CA SER A 22 -57.74 -33.58 -56.71
C SER A 22 -58.85 -34.50 -56.21
N GLY A 23 -59.98 -33.86 -55.95
CA GLY A 23 -61.30 -34.46 -55.77
C GLY A 23 -62.35 -33.36 -55.83
N ILE A 24 -62.69 -32.95 -57.05
CA ILE A 24 -63.74 -32.01 -57.44
C ILE A 24 -65.11 -32.48 -56.91
N GLY A 25 -65.92 -31.59 -56.34
CA GLY A 25 -67.33 -31.91 -56.05
C GLY A 25 -68.12 -30.97 -55.12
N ALA A 26 -68.43 -29.75 -55.58
CA ALA A 26 -69.52 -28.85 -55.16
C ALA A 26 -69.82 -28.59 -53.65
N PRO A 27 -69.61 -27.35 -53.15
CA PRO A 27 -70.45 -26.80 -52.09
C PRO A 27 -71.40 -25.75 -52.67
N GLY A 28 -72.67 -25.85 -52.32
CA GLY A 28 -73.63 -24.77 -52.52
C GLY A 28 -73.07 -23.46 -52.00
N ARG A 29 -72.75 -22.56 -52.94
CA ARG A 29 -72.73 -21.09 -52.87
C ARG A 29 -72.36 -20.50 -51.49
N ARG A 30 -71.06 -20.24 -51.27
CA ARG A 30 -70.58 -19.22 -50.30
C ARG A 30 -69.62 -18.29 -51.02
N SER A 31 -69.84 -16.98 -50.87
CA SER A 31 -69.31 -15.92 -51.72
C SER A 31 -67.79 -15.71 -51.55
N PRO A 32 -67.02 -15.49 -52.64
CA PRO A 32 -65.58 -15.27 -52.61
C PRO A 32 -65.16 -14.00 -51.85
N ALA A 33 -66.12 -13.09 -51.64
CA ALA A 33 -65.93 -11.90 -50.82
C ALA A 33 -65.60 -12.26 -49.36
N LEU A 34 -66.21 -13.30 -48.79
CA LEU A 34 -66.09 -13.57 -47.34
C LEU A 34 -64.69 -14.07 -46.94
N ASN A 35 -64.07 -14.90 -47.79
CA ASN A 35 -62.73 -15.43 -47.53
C ASN A 35 -61.64 -14.39 -47.81
N ALA A 36 -61.84 -13.52 -48.80
CA ALA A 36 -60.96 -12.38 -49.04
C ALA A 36 -61.02 -11.39 -47.87
N ILE A 37 -62.22 -11.14 -47.32
CA ILE A 37 -62.42 -10.29 -46.13
C ILE A 37 -61.72 -10.90 -44.90
N ALA A 38 -61.83 -12.21 -44.68
CA ALA A 38 -61.19 -12.87 -43.54
C ALA A 38 -59.65 -12.81 -43.60
N ALA A 39 -59.06 -13.03 -44.78
CA ALA A 39 -57.61 -12.92 -44.98
C ALA A 39 -57.11 -11.47 -44.86
N LEU A 40 -57.89 -10.49 -45.32
CA LEU A 40 -57.59 -9.07 -45.17
C LEU A 40 -57.71 -8.61 -43.70
N LEU A 41 -58.67 -9.17 -42.95
CA LEU A 41 -58.84 -8.92 -41.51
C LEU A 41 -57.67 -9.47 -40.69
N THR A 42 -57.17 -10.67 -41.00
CA THR A 42 -56.01 -11.23 -40.29
C THR A 42 -54.71 -10.51 -40.61
N LEU A 43 -54.53 -10.00 -41.84
CA LEU A 43 -53.36 -9.22 -42.22
C LEU A 43 -53.41 -7.78 -41.66
N SER A 44 -54.61 -7.23 -41.49
CA SER A 44 -54.86 -5.93 -40.84
C SER A 44 -54.63 -5.95 -39.33
N MET A 45 -54.66 -7.11 -38.68
CA MET A 45 -54.51 -7.26 -37.22
C MET A 45 -53.05 -7.41 -36.77
N ALA A 46 -52.11 -7.54 -37.71
CA ALA A 46 -50.66 -7.46 -37.47
C ALA A 46 -50.11 -6.02 -37.51
N CYS A 47 -50.98 -5.03 -37.74
CA CYS A 47 -50.58 -3.64 -37.62
C CYS A 47 -50.39 -3.30 -36.15
N SER A 48 -49.27 -2.62 -35.84
CA SER A 48 -49.05 -1.80 -34.64
C SER A 48 -48.16 -2.42 -33.54
N ALA A 49 -46.94 -2.84 -33.88
CA ALA A 49 -45.84 -2.69 -32.92
C ALA A 49 -45.34 -1.24 -32.99
N PHE A 50 -46.04 -0.33 -32.30
CA PHE A 50 -45.51 1.01 -32.06
C PHE A 50 -44.52 0.91 -30.90
N ALA A 51 -43.23 1.00 -31.21
CA ALA A 51 -42.24 1.36 -30.21
C ALA A 51 -42.32 2.88 -30.08
N ASP A 52 -42.96 3.37 -29.02
CA ASP A 52 -42.86 4.79 -28.67
C ASP A 52 -41.42 5.06 -28.24
N ASP A 53 -40.71 5.91 -29.00
CA ASP A 53 -39.50 6.55 -28.53
C ASP A 53 -39.93 7.52 -27.43
N LEU A 54 -39.78 7.09 -26.18
CA LEU A 54 -40.12 7.91 -25.03
C LEU A 54 -39.28 9.21 -24.99
N GLY A 55 -38.24 9.37 -25.82
CA GLY A 55 -37.36 10.52 -25.74
C GLY A 55 -36.73 10.65 -24.35
N ASN A 56 -35.95 11.72 -24.14
CA ASN A 56 -35.48 12.05 -22.80
C ASN A 56 -36.62 12.67 -21.99
N TYR A 57 -37.35 11.86 -21.21
CA TYR A 57 -38.25 12.38 -20.16
C TYR A 57 -37.43 12.88 -18.96
N GLY A 58 -37.08 14.17 -19.02
CA GLY A 58 -36.41 14.88 -17.94
C GLY A 58 -35.57 16.04 -18.48
N ARG A 59 -35.49 17.15 -17.73
CA ARG A 59 -34.55 18.23 -18.06
C ARG A 59 -33.12 17.69 -17.91
N SER A 60 -32.44 17.40 -19.01
CA SER A 60 -31.00 17.15 -19.02
C SER A 60 -30.30 18.49 -18.95
N TRP A 61 -29.83 18.86 -17.77
CA TRP A 61 -28.94 20.00 -17.60
C TRP A 61 -27.54 19.58 -18.07
N GLU A 62 -26.89 20.44 -18.84
CA GLU A 62 -25.46 20.30 -19.08
C GLU A 62 -24.75 20.53 -17.74
N ILE A 63 -24.13 19.48 -17.18
CA ILE A 63 -23.38 19.60 -15.94
C ILE A 63 -22.05 20.26 -16.29
N GLU A 64 -22.02 21.59 -16.33
CA GLU A 64 -20.76 22.35 -16.25
C GLU A 64 -20.33 22.34 -14.78
N GLU A 65 -19.52 21.36 -14.39
CA GLU A 65 -18.82 21.42 -13.10
C GLU A 65 -17.98 22.70 -13.08
N GLN A 66 -18.13 23.50 -12.01
CA GLN A 66 -17.27 24.67 -11.81
C GLN A 66 -15.81 24.22 -11.86
N ASP A 67 -14.95 25.03 -12.48
CA ASP A 67 -13.52 24.76 -12.57
C ASP A 67 -12.97 24.38 -11.19
N GLY A 68 -12.43 23.16 -11.06
CA GLY A 68 -11.98 22.63 -9.78
C GLY A 68 -10.84 23.44 -9.16
N VAL A 69 -10.01 24.10 -9.98
CA VAL A 69 -8.95 24.99 -9.49
C VAL A 69 -9.57 26.26 -8.92
N GLU A 70 -10.59 26.83 -9.55
CA GLU A 70 -11.25 28.03 -9.02
C GLU A 70 -12.02 27.73 -7.73
N GLN A 71 -12.68 26.57 -7.63
CA GLN A 71 -13.28 26.10 -6.38
C GLN A 71 -12.24 25.96 -5.25
N MET A 72 -11.06 25.40 -5.54
CA MET A 72 -9.96 25.30 -4.56
C MET A 72 -9.47 26.68 -4.13
N LYS A 73 -9.29 27.63 -5.05
CA LYS A 73 -8.86 29.00 -4.73
C LYS A 73 -9.88 29.72 -3.86
N ASP A 74 -11.16 29.62 -4.20
CA ASP A 74 -12.23 30.28 -3.42
C ASP A 74 -12.32 29.70 -2.01
N LYS A 75 -12.16 28.37 -1.88
CA LYS A 75 -12.05 27.74 -0.57
C LYS A 75 -10.85 28.26 0.22
N LEU A 76 -9.67 28.38 -0.40
CA LEU A 76 -8.47 28.92 0.25
C LEU A 76 -8.62 30.38 0.67
N ARG A 77 -9.22 31.23 -0.18
CA ARG A 77 -9.51 32.64 0.14
C ARG A 77 -10.47 32.76 1.33
N GLU A 78 -11.51 31.93 1.38
CA GLU A 78 -12.43 31.92 2.52
C GLU A 78 -11.74 31.42 3.80
N MET A 79 -10.89 30.40 3.70
CA MET A 79 -10.07 29.93 4.82
C MET A 79 -9.07 31.00 5.30
N GLU A 80 -8.53 31.81 4.39
CA GLU A 80 -7.66 32.94 4.73
C GLU A 80 -8.46 34.05 5.44
N ARG A 81 -9.63 34.43 4.91
CA ARG A 81 -10.51 35.45 5.49
C ARG A 81 -10.99 35.10 6.89
N THR A 82 -11.27 33.81 7.14
CA THR A 82 -11.70 33.28 8.44
C THR A 82 -10.53 32.97 9.40
N GLY A 83 -9.29 33.11 8.92
CA GLY A 83 -8.07 32.76 9.64
C GLY A 83 -7.85 31.25 9.82
N GLU A 84 -8.71 30.40 9.25
CA GLU A 84 -8.60 28.94 9.31
C GLU A 84 -7.29 28.45 8.66
N LEU A 85 -6.89 29.07 7.54
CA LEU A 85 -5.68 28.70 6.82
C LEU A 85 -4.43 28.85 7.71
N LYS A 86 -4.33 29.98 8.42
CA LYS A 86 -3.23 30.25 9.34
C LYS A 86 -3.23 29.25 10.51
N ARG A 87 -4.39 29.00 11.14
CA ARG A 87 -4.52 28.02 12.22
C ARG A 87 -4.07 26.63 11.79
N ARG A 88 -4.49 26.17 10.60
CA ARG A 88 -4.03 24.87 10.07
C ARG A 88 -2.53 24.85 9.85
N GLN A 89 -1.95 25.89 9.25
CA GLN A 89 -0.50 25.96 9.04
C GLN A 89 0.29 25.90 10.34
N GLU A 90 -0.18 26.61 11.38
CA GLU A 90 0.42 26.58 12.72
C GLU A 90 0.30 25.18 13.32
N GLN A 91 -0.89 24.57 13.29
CA GLN A 91 -1.09 23.21 13.76
C GLN A 91 -0.20 22.19 13.03
N TYR A 92 -0.17 22.20 11.70
CA TYR A 92 0.69 21.32 10.91
C TYR A 92 2.17 21.54 11.24
N ARG A 93 2.59 22.78 11.48
CA ARG A 93 3.97 23.09 11.90
C ARG A 93 4.26 22.47 13.26
N ASP A 94 3.39 22.67 14.23
CA ASP A 94 3.60 22.22 15.60
C ASP A 94 3.60 20.68 15.66
N GLU A 95 2.67 20.02 14.96
CA GLU A 95 2.64 18.56 14.81
C GLU A 95 3.89 18.02 14.11
N TYR A 96 4.37 18.70 13.06
CA TYR A 96 5.58 18.29 12.36
C TYR A 96 6.83 18.44 13.23
N ILE A 97 6.96 19.55 13.96
CA ILE A 97 8.06 19.76 14.92
C ILE A 97 8.02 18.68 16.00
N ASP A 98 6.85 18.42 16.58
CA ASP A 98 6.69 17.37 17.59
C ASP A 98 7.07 15.99 17.04
N SER A 99 6.66 15.65 15.82
CA SER A 99 7.04 14.37 15.19
C SER A 99 8.55 14.20 14.98
N ILE A 100 9.28 15.31 14.84
CA ILE A 100 10.74 15.32 14.73
C ILE A 100 11.39 15.26 16.11
N GLU A 101 10.89 16.03 17.09
CA GLU A 101 11.48 16.03 18.43
C GLU A 101 11.16 14.73 19.19
N ASN A 102 9.99 14.14 18.95
CA ASN A 102 9.43 12.98 19.63
C ASN A 102 8.95 11.91 18.62
N PRO A 103 9.87 11.30 17.86
CA PRO A 103 9.50 10.26 16.91
C PRO A 103 8.91 9.04 17.65
N ALA A 104 7.93 8.40 17.02
CA ALA A 104 7.34 7.18 17.55
C ALA A 104 8.40 6.07 17.66
N PRO A 105 8.38 5.28 18.76
CA PRO A 105 9.30 4.17 18.92
C PRO A 105 9.06 3.09 17.86
N ILE A 106 10.13 2.40 17.46
CA ILE A 106 10.07 1.35 16.47
C ILE A 106 9.34 0.13 17.06
N PRO A 107 8.25 -0.34 16.42
CA PRO A 107 7.45 -1.42 16.97
C PRO A 107 8.22 -2.76 16.95
N GLY A 108 7.96 -3.60 17.94
CA GLY A 108 8.52 -4.95 18.00
C GLY A 108 9.96 -5.05 18.51
N ILE A 109 10.55 -3.94 18.97
CA ILE A 109 11.86 -3.95 19.63
C ILE A 109 11.69 -3.96 21.14
N SER A 110 12.33 -4.91 21.82
CA SER A 110 12.31 -5.04 23.29
C SER A 110 13.70 -4.85 23.90
N THR A 111 13.77 -4.80 25.23
CA THR A 111 15.06 -4.81 25.93
C THR A 111 15.71 -6.20 25.82
N ALA A 112 17.02 -6.26 25.55
CA ALA A 112 17.80 -7.49 25.56
C ALA A 112 17.96 -7.99 27.00
N ALA A 113 17.46 -9.19 27.31
CA ALA A 113 17.52 -9.75 28.66
C ALA A 113 18.85 -10.47 28.97
N GLU A 114 19.56 -10.92 27.94
CA GLU A 114 20.80 -11.67 28.03
C GLU A 114 21.77 -11.24 26.92
N ASP A 115 23.07 -11.48 27.14
CA ASP A 115 24.08 -11.25 26.11
C ASP A 115 23.91 -12.28 24.99
N ARG A 116 23.89 -11.80 23.75
CA ARG A 116 23.83 -12.66 22.57
C ARG A 116 24.69 -12.11 21.45
N VAL A 117 25.41 -12.99 20.77
CA VAL A 117 26.24 -12.64 19.62
C VAL A 117 25.78 -13.43 18.40
N ARG A 118 25.63 -12.72 17.28
CA ARG A 118 25.36 -13.33 15.97
C ARG A 118 26.04 -12.55 14.87
N THR A 119 26.19 -13.19 13.71
CA THR A 119 26.81 -12.56 12.54
C THR A 119 25.77 -12.23 11.47
N PHE A 120 26.02 -11.18 10.71
CA PHE A 120 25.27 -10.77 9.54
C PHE A 120 26.20 -10.70 8.33
N ASP A 121 25.87 -11.42 7.27
CA ASP A 121 26.59 -11.38 6.00
C ASP A 121 25.93 -10.35 5.07
N PRO A 122 26.62 -9.23 4.74
CA PRO A 122 26.08 -8.21 3.85
C PRO A 122 26.18 -8.58 2.36
N THR A 123 26.66 -9.77 2.01
CA THR A 123 26.77 -10.25 0.62
C THR A 123 25.40 -10.24 -0.05
N LYS A 124 25.32 -9.57 -1.21
CA LYS A 124 24.13 -9.51 -2.04
C LYS A 124 24.40 -10.18 -3.40
N THR A 125 23.55 -11.12 -3.78
CA THR A 125 23.54 -11.69 -5.12
C THR A 125 22.61 -10.88 -6.02
N PHE A 126 23.10 -10.46 -7.18
CA PHE A 126 22.32 -9.72 -8.17
C PHE A 126 21.67 -10.71 -9.13
N THR A 127 20.34 -10.74 -9.21
CA THR A 127 19.60 -11.63 -10.12
C THR A 127 19.55 -11.12 -11.55
N GLU A 128 19.74 -9.81 -11.71
CA GLU A 128 19.71 -9.11 -12.99
C GLU A 128 21.00 -8.31 -13.17
N THR A 129 21.34 -8.04 -14.42
CA THR A 129 22.52 -7.24 -14.76
C THR A 129 22.23 -5.77 -14.48
N VAL A 130 23.11 -5.14 -13.71
CA VAL A 130 23.05 -3.70 -13.40
C VAL A 130 23.90 -2.94 -14.40
N TYR A 131 23.33 -1.89 -14.98
CA TYR A 131 23.98 -1.00 -15.93
C TYR A 131 24.20 0.38 -15.31
N ASP A 132 25.23 1.09 -15.78
CA ASP A 132 25.42 2.51 -15.47
C ASP A 132 24.54 3.42 -16.35
N GLU A 133 24.68 4.72 -16.16
CA GLU A 133 23.98 5.75 -16.93
C GLU A 133 24.30 5.76 -18.44
N ASN A 134 25.43 5.18 -18.85
CA ASN A 134 25.89 5.07 -20.24
C ASN A 134 25.53 3.71 -20.87
N GLY A 135 24.89 2.81 -20.13
CA GLY A 135 24.55 1.46 -20.58
C GLY A 135 25.69 0.45 -20.48
N ALA A 136 26.80 0.78 -19.80
CA ALA A 136 27.86 -0.18 -19.52
C ALA A 136 27.50 -1.09 -18.33
N ILE A 137 27.95 -2.34 -18.36
CA ILE A 137 27.66 -3.31 -17.30
C ILE A 137 28.47 -2.96 -16.04
N MET A 138 27.79 -2.66 -14.94
CA MET A 138 28.40 -2.49 -13.62
C MET A 138 28.53 -3.82 -12.87
N VAL A 139 27.45 -4.61 -12.85
CA VAL A 139 27.42 -5.92 -12.17
C VAL A 139 26.62 -6.91 -13.01
N PRO A 140 27.22 -8.00 -13.51
CA PRO A 140 26.49 -9.05 -14.22
C PRO A 140 25.47 -9.77 -13.33
N ALA A 141 24.39 -10.27 -13.92
CA ALA A 141 23.48 -11.20 -13.26
C ALA A 141 24.21 -12.45 -12.76
N GLY A 142 23.84 -12.92 -11.57
CA GLY A 142 24.44 -14.07 -10.88
C GLY A 142 25.65 -13.74 -10.01
N VAL A 143 26.17 -12.51 -10.05
CA VAL A 143 27.34 -12.12 -9.25
C VAL A 143 26.93 -11.80 -7.81
N SER A 144 27.67 -12.36 -6.85
CA SER A 144 27.59 -12.02 -5.43
C SER A 144 28.63 -10.97 -5.07
N VAL A 145 28.20 -9.90 -4.43
CA VAL A 145 29.06 -8.77 -4.04
C VAL A 145 28.92 -8.56 -2.54
N ASN A 146 30.04 -8.59 -1.81
CA ASN A 146 30.10 -8.16 -0.42
C ASN A 146 30.65 -6.73 -0.36
N PRO A 147 29.89 -5.74 0.16
CA PRO A 147 30.38 -4.37 0.29
C PRO A 147 31.68 -4.25 1.10
N LEU A 148 31.91 -5.17 2.05
CA LEU A 148 33.10 -5.20 2.90
C LEU A 148 34.37 -5.67 2.17
N ASP A 149 34.25 -6.15 0.92
CA ASP A 149 35.40 -6.42 0.05
C ASP A 149 36.01 -5.12 -0.52
N PHE A 150 35.24 -4.04 -0.58
CA PHE A 150 35.63 -2.78 -1.23
C PHE A 150 35.80 -1.63 -0.24
N ALA A 151 35.11 -1.68 0.91
CA ALA A 151 35.18 -0.64 1.93
C ALA A 151 35.13 -1.22 3.35
N THR A 152 36.04 -0.75 4.20
CA THR A 152 36.02 -1.09 5.63
C THR A 152 35.03 -0.20 6.38
N TRP A 153 34.18 -0.83 7.16
CA TRP A 153 33.26 -0.23 8.11
C TRP A 153 33.96 0.04 9.44
N SER A 154 34.48 1.26 9.63
CA SER A 154 35.30 1.60 10.80
C SER A 154 34.53 1.99 12.06
N LYS A 155 33.29 2.48 11.94
CA LYS A 155 32.49 3.01 13.07
C LYS A 155 31.48 1.99 13.55
N ARG A 156 31.43 1.67 14.83
CA ARG A 156 30.40 0.77 15.35
C ARG A 156 29.07 1.52 15.49
N LEU A 157 27.97 0.78 15.40
CA LEU A 157 26.62 1.32 15.61
C LEU A 157 26.06 0.73 16.90
N LEU A 158 25.72 1.58 17.86
CA LEU A 158 25.07 1.16 19.09
C LEU A 158 23.59 1.57 19.03
N PHE A 159 22.71 0.58 18.99
CA PHE A 159 21.26 0.75 19.05
C PHE A 159 20.79 0.73 20.50
N ILE A 160 20.00 1.71 20.90
CA ILE A 160 19.39 1.79 22.25
C ILE A 160 17.96 2.34 22.17
N ASP A 161 17.17 2.08 23.20
CA ASP A 161 15.94 2.79 23.48
C ASP A 161 16.21 3.88 24.53
N ALA A 162 16.05 5.16 24.16
CA ALA A 162 16.29 6.27 25.09
C ALA A 162 15.16 6.51 26.09
N ARG A 163 14.08 5.70 26.05
CA ARG A 163 13.05 5.67 27.09
C ARG A 163 13.51 4.90 28.33
N ASP A 164 14.57 4.08 28.21
CA ASP A 164 15.19 3.34 29.31
C ASP A 164 16.51 4.01 29.71
N ASP A 165 16.53 4.66 30.87
CA ASP A 165 17.68 5.39 31.40
C ASP A 165 18.94 4.50 31.55
N ARG A 166 18.77 3.19 31.78
CA ARG A 166 19.88 2.25 31.89
C ARG A 166 20.60 2.11 30.56
N GLN A 167 19.84 2.07 29.46
CA GLN A 167 20.41 2.04 28.11
C GLN A 167 21.07 3.35 27.72
N VAL A 168 20.49 4.48 28.15
CA VAL A 168 21.09 5.81 27.96
C VAL A 168 22.45 5.90 28.66
N GLU A 169 22.56 5.41 29.90
CA GLU A 169 23.82 5.41 30.64
C GLU A 169 24.85 4.46 30.01
N LEU A 170 24.44 3.26 29.61
CA LEU A 170 25.30 2.32 28.87
C LEU A 170 25.88 2.98 27.60
N ALA A 171 25.03 3.68 26.84
CA ALA A 171 25.45 4.35 25.63
C ALA A 171 26.37 5.54 25.89
N ARG A 172 26.17 6.27 27.00
CA ARG A 172 27.09 7.33 27.44
C ARG A 172 28.48 6.76 27.69
N ILE A 173 28.59 5.65 28.42
CA ILE A 173 29.85 4.96 28.71
C ILE A 173 30.53 4.50 27.41
N HIS A 174 29.78 3.85 26.51
CA HIS A 174 30.32 3.37 25.23
C HIS A 174 30.82 4.52 24.35
N ARG A 175 30.06 5.61 24.28
CA ARG A 175 30.43 6.81 23.54
C ARG A 175 31.71 7.43 24.09
N ASP A 176 31.82 7.57 25.42
CA ASP A 176 32.99 8.19 26.05
C ASP A 176 34.26 7.36 25.79
N ALA A 177 34.13 6.03 25.76
CA ALA A 177 35.22 5.13 25.39
C ALA A 177 35.55 5.15 23.88
N ALA A 178 34.56 5.36 23.01
CA ALA A 178 34.72 5.35 21.55
C ALA A 178 33.90 6.45 20.86
N PRO A 179 34.37 7.72 20.86
CA PRO A 179 33.58 8.86 20.37
C PRO A 179 33.26 8.83 18.87
N ALA A 180 33.94 7.99 18.09
CA ALA A 180 33.69 7.81 16.66
C ALA A 180 32.47 6.91 16.37
N ASP A 181 32.04 6.11 17.35
CA ASP A 181 30.88 5.24 17.23
C ASP A 181 29.58 6.05 17.18
N LYS A 182 28.58 5.48 16.54
CA LYS A 182 27.28 6.14 16.35
C LYS A 182 26.26 5.52 17.30
N VAL A 183 25.65 6.36 18.12
CA VAL A 183 24.47 5.98 18.91
C VAL A 183 23.22 6.22 18.06
N ILE A 184 22.42 5.17 17.89
CA ILE A 184 21.19 5.16 17.10
C ILE A 184 20.04 4.80 18.03
N LEU A 185 19.02 5.64 18.06
CA LEU A 185 17.83 5.41 18.87
C LEU A 185 16.78 4.62 18.10
N VAL A 186 16.11 3.72 18.82
CA VAL A 186 14.88 3.05 18.36
C VAL A 186 13.62 3.59 19.07
N GLY A 187 13.80 4.42 20.09
CA GLY A 187 12.74 5.05 20.87
C GLY A 187 13.28 6.20 21.70
N GLY A 188 12.39 7.14 22.08
CA GLY A 188 12.73 8.35 22.83
C GLY A 188 13.25 9.50 21.97
N SER A 189 13.48 10.67 22.60
CA SER A 189 13.87 11.89 21.90
C SER A 189 15.38 11.94 21.61
N TYR A 190 15.76 11.74 20.34
CA TYR A 190 17.14 11.89 19.90
C TYR A 190 17.61 13.36 19.95
N MET A 191 16.69 14.32 19.80
CA MET A 191 16.98 15.76 19.92
C MET A 191 17.32 16.16 21.36
N GLU A 192 16.55 15.68 22.34
CA GLU A 192 16.88 15.87 23.76
C GLU A 192 18.26 15.29 24.08
N LEU A 193 18.51 14.05 23.65
CA LEU A 193 19.77 13.38 23.93
C LEU A 193 20.96 14.07 23.24
N MET A 194 20.78 14.54 21.99
CA MET A 194 21.77 15.39 21.30
C MET A 194 22.08 16.67 22.07
N ARG A 195 21.05 17.38 22.56
CA ARG A 195 21.23 18.62 23.36
C ARG A 195 21.97 18.32 24.67
N LYS A 196 21.57 17.27 25.38
CA LYS A 196 22.17 16.83 26.65
C LYS A 196 23.64 16.43 26.49
N TRP A 197 23.98 15.76 25.40
CA TRP A 197 25.32 15.21 25.18
C TRP A 197 26.24 16.12 24.36
N GLY A 198 25.71 17.13 23.68
CA GLY A 198 26.51 18.01 22.81
C GLY A 198 27.16 17.28 21.62
N THR A 199 26.63 16.12 21.23
CA THR A 199 27.16 15.27 20.15
C THR A 199 26.04 14.67 19.33
N ARG A 200 26.34 14.22 18.11
CA ARG A 200 25.34 13.65 17.20
C ARG A 200 24.79 12.32 17.74
N VAL A 201 23.47 12.25 17.82
CA VAL A 201 22.69 11.03 18.05
C VAL A 201 21.74 10.87 16.87
N TYR A 202 21.54 9.65 16.41
CA TYR A 202 20.70 9.34 15.25
C TYR A 202 19.43 8.61 15.70
N PHE A 203 18.42 8.56 14.85
CA PHE A 203 17.21 7.77 15.05
C PHE A 203 17.03 6.84 13.85
N ASP A 204 16.68 5.58 14.08
CA ASP A 204 16.40 4.62 13.00
C ASP A 204 14.99 4.81 12.46
N LEU A 205 14.79 5.88 11.68
CA LEU A 205 13.47 6.26 11.17
C LEU A 205 12.82 5.12 10.38
N GLY A 206 11.65 4.67 10.84
CA GLY A 206 10.93 3.55 10.23
C GLY A 206 11.59 2.18 10.42
N GLY A 207 12.60 2.06 11.28
CA GLY A 207 13.26 0.79 11.60
C GLY A 207 14.06 0.20 10.44
N ALA A 208 14.53 1.02 9.49
CA ALA A 208 15.16 0.52 8.27
C ALA A 208 16.44 -0.29 8.56
N VAL A 209 17.26 0.20 9.49
CA VAL A 209 18.55 -0.42 9.82
C VAL A 209 18.35 -1.62 10.75
N THR A 210 17.51 -1.48 11.77
CA THR A 210 17.12 -2.57 12.68
C THR A 210 16.47 -3.73 11.91
N THR A 211 15.54 -3.45 11.00
CA THR A 211 14.94 -4.48 10.13
C THR A 211 15.98 -5.16 9.25
N ARG A 212 16.88 -4.39 8.63
CA ARG A 212 17.93 -4.96 7.76
C ARG A 212 18.85 -5.91 8.51
N PHE A 213 19.20 -5.57 9.76
CA PHE A 213 20.05 -6.39 10.60
C PHE A 213 19.28 -7.43 11.42
N GLY A 214 17.95 -7.44 11.36
CA GLY A 214 17.09 -8.31 12.17
C GLY A 214 17.24 -8.07 13.67
N ILE A 215 17.44 -6.81 14.08
CA ILE A 215 17.55 -6.41 15.49
C ILE A 215 16.14 -6.26 16.04
N ASP A 216 15.74 -7.19 16.92
CA ASP A 216 14.48 -7.18 17.67
C ASP A 216 14.69 -6.84 19.16
N ARG A 217 15.96 -6.71 19.60
CA ARG A 217 16.33 -6.43 20.98
C ARG A 217 17.44 -5.39 21.08
N VAL A 218 17.34 -4.48 22.04
CA VAL A 218 18.34 -3.44 22.34
C VAL A 218 18.66 -3.42 23.84
N PRO A 219 19.87 -3.02 24.28
CA PRO A 219 20.96 -2.49 23.47
C PRO A 219 21.61 -3.51 22.53
N ALA A 220 21.98 -3.07 21.33
CA ALA A 220 22.70 -3.90 20.37
C ALA A 220 23.86 -3.13 19.72
N LEU A 221 25.06 -3.72 19.73
CA LEU A 221 26.25 -3.17 19.12
C LEU A 221 26.56 -3.91 17.82
N VAL A 222 26.63 -3.17 16.71
CA VAL A 222 27.02 -3.68 15.39
C VAL A 222 28.44 -3.24 15.08
N SER A 223 29.31 -4.19 14.74
CA SER A 223 30.71 -3.95 14.42
C SER A 223 31.19 -4.88 13.30
N GLN A 224 32.17 -4.45 12.51
CA GLN A 224 32.74 -5.31 11.48
C GLN A 224 33.72 -6.33 12.07
N GLN A 225 33.60 -7.59 11.64
CA GLN A 225 34.58 -8.65 11.87
C GLN A 225 34.93 -9.34 10.55
N GLY A 226 36.10 -9.03 10.01
CA GLY A 226 36.50 -9.53 8.69
C GLY A 226 35.51 -9.08 7.62
N LYS A 227 34.86 -10.05 6.95
CA LYS A 227 33.88 -9.80 5.87
C LYS A 227 32.42 -9.92 6.31
N VAL A 228 32.17 -9.99 7.61
CA VAL A 228 30.83 -10.01 8.20
C VAL A 228 30.67 -8.90 9.23
N LEU A 229 29.43 -8.64 9.63
CA LEU A 229 29.12 -7.77 10.78
C LEU A 229 28.78 -8.66 11.98
N GLU A 230 29.45 -8.44 13.11
CA GLU A 230 29.00 -8.96 14.41
C GLU A 230 27.92 -8.04 14.96
N ILE A 231 26.81 -8.64 15.39
CA ILE A 231 25.72 -7.99 16.13
C ILE A 231 25.73 -8.61 17.53
N ARG A 232 26.03 -7.78 18.53
CA ARG A 232 26.08 -8.15 19.94
C ARG A 232 24.95 -7.46 20.69
N GLU A 233 23.96 -8.22 21.12
CA GLU A 233 22.97 -7.81 22.11
C GLU A 233 23.65 -7.78 23.49
N ILE A 234 23.42 -6.71 24.25
CA ILE A 234 23.98 -6.51 25.59
C ILE A 234 22.84 -6.70 26.59
N GLY A 235 22.91 -7.78 27.36
CA GLY A 235 21.91 -8.14 28.35
C GLY A 235 21.77 -7.08 29.42
N MET A 236 20.54 -6.65 29.64
CA MET A 236 20.14 -5.85 30.79
C MET A 236 19.21 -6.66 31.67
N PRO A 237 19.40 -6.63 33.00
CA PRO A 237 18.46 -7.27 33.91
C PRO A 237 17.05 -6.69 33.67
N PRO A 238 15.99 -7.49 33.91
CA PRO A 238 14.61 -7.00 33.83
C PRO A 238 14.44 -5.73 34.65
N ASP A 239 13.57 -4.82 34.21
CA ASP A 239 13.19 -3.70 35.04
C ASP A 239 12.41 -4.23 36.26
N GLU A 240 12.68 -3.74 37.47
CA GLU A 240 11.97 -4.20 38.68
C GLU A 240 10.44 -3.96 38.54
N ALA A 241 10.06 -2.99 37.70
CA ALA A 241 8.67 -2.70 37.35
C ALA A 241 7.97 -3.78 36.49
N ASP A 242 8.72 -4.58 35.73
CA ASP A 242 8.18 -5.63 34.86
C ASP A 242 7.87 -6.95 35.64
N GLU A 243 8.41 -7.11 36.85
CA GLU A 243 8.15 -8.29 37.70
C GLU A 243 6.82 -8.19 38.47
N VAL A 244 6.29 -6.99 38.71
CA VAL A 244 5.05 -6.78 39.48
C VAL A 244 3.79 -7.10 38.67
N GLY A 245 3.92 -7.31 37.35
CA GLY A 245 2.81 -7.54 36.42
C GLY A 245 2.56 -8.99 36.00
N LYS A 246 3.23 -9.98 36.61
CA LYS A 246 3.02 -11.41 36.31
C LYS A 246 2.23 -12.15 37.39
#